data_AF-A0A9E3IRZ9-F1
#
_entry.id   AF-A0A9E3IRZ9-F1
#
_cell.length_a   1.000
_cell.length_b   1.000
_cell.length_c   1.000
_cell.angle_alpha   90.00
_cell.angle_beta   90.00
_cell.angle_gamma   90.00
#
_symmetry.space_group_name_H-M   'P 1'
#
loop_
_entity.id
_entity.type
_entity.pdbx_description
1 polymer ?
#
loop_
_entity_poly.entity_id
_entity_poly.type
_entity_poly.pdbx_seq_one_letter_code
_entity_poly.pdbx_strand_id
1 'polypeptide(L)'
;MNHRDFRAEVGPAVVTVVARFLAQNGLAPLADSDLAVWVTVLEAIGTELGTGAGAGGELPEPAVKAGVDRLLATLVVPRPELAGLAKQLIKGCHQPDYPRCRESYHETDAGGRCRRQELDYDRARVSGAHCVDCPHWREWTPETHAARLAAAWSGGADAFRRHQEVFLPEDFRALRLLTRPRA
;
A
#
# COMPACT_ATOMS: atom_id res chain seq x y z
N MET A 1 -8.66 7.48 -23.74
CA MET A 1 -8.50 6.69 -22.51
C MET A 1 -9.86 6.68 -21.83
N ASN A 2 -10.53 5.53 -21.68
CA ASN A 2 -11.75 5.47 -20.85
C ASN A 2 -11.30 5.76 -19.42
N HIS A 3 -11.52 6.99 -18.95
CA HIS A 3 -11.27 7.37 -17.58
C HIS A 3 -12.20 6.52 -16.72
N ARG A 4 -11.63 5.53 -16.01
CA ARG A 4 -12.30 5.04 -14.81
C ARG A 4 -12.63 6.26 -13.98
N ASP A 5 -13.85 6.33 -13.49
CA ASP A 5 -14.14 7.26 -12.41
C ASP A 5 -13.33 6.76 -11.21
N PHE A 6 -12.15 7.35 -11.00
CA PHE A 6 -11.23 6.95 -9.95
C PHE A 6 -11.95 7.00 -8.59
N ARG A 7 -12.84 7.97 -8.41
CA ARG A 7 -13.59 8.13 -7.17
C ARG A 7 -14.60 7.00 -7.00
N ALA A 8 -15.34 6.65 -8.05
CA ALA A 8 -16.32 5.57 -7.98
C ALA A 8 -15.69 4.18 -7.85
N GLU A 9 -14.58 3.91 -8.55
CA GLU A 9 -13.98 2.57 -8.60
C GLU A 9 -12.86 2.36 -7.57
N VAL A 10 -11.94 3.32 -7.42
CA VAL A 10 -10.76 3.22 -6.55
C VAL A 10 -11.04 3.78 -5.15
N GLY A 11 -11.88 4.82 -5.06
CA GLY A 11 -12.23 5.49 -3.81
C GLY A 11 -12.65 4.54 -2.67
N PRO A 12 -13.61 3.62 -2.89
CA PRO A 12 -14.03 2.67 -1.85
C PRO A 12 -12.89 1.76 -1.35
N ALA A 13 -11.96 1.36 -2.23
CA ALA A 13 -10.81 0.55 -1.85
C ALA A 13 -9.81 1.36 -1.01
N VAL A 14 -9.56 2.62 -1.36
CA VAL A 14 -8.74 3.54 -0.54
C VAL A 14 -9.34 3.70 0.86
N VAL A 15 -10.64 3.95 0.95
CA VAL A 15 -11.35 4.07 2.23
C VAL A 15 -11.18 2.80 3.08
N THR A 16 -11.35 1.63 2.47
CA THR A 16 -11.20 0.34 3.17
C THR A 16 -9.78 0.15 3.72
N VAL A 17 -8.75 0.41 2.90
CA VAL A 17 -7.35 0.32 3.30
C VAL A 17 -7.02 1.28 4.44
N VAL A 18 -7.50 2.53 4.37
CA VAL A 18 -7.29 3.53 5.42
C VAL A 18 -7.99 3.11 6.72
N ALA A 19 -9.25 2.69 6.64
CA ALA A 19 -10.01 2.25 7.80
C ALA A 19 -9.35 1.07 8.52
N ARG A 20 -8.90 0.04 7.77
CA ARG A 20 -8.14 -1.08 8.34
C ARG A 20 -6.85 -0.57 9.00
N PHE A 21 -6.06 0.24 8.30
CA PHE A 21 -4.79 0.73 8.82
C PHE A 21 -4.97 1.47 10.15
N LEU A 22 -5.96 2.36 10.23
CA LEU A 22 -6.24 3.12 11.45
C LEU A 22 -6.68 2.20 12.59
N ALA A 23 -7.62 1.29 12.32
CA ALA A 23 -8.11 0.32 13.31
C ALA A 23 -6.99 -0.60 13.83
N GLN A 24 -6.15 -1.12 12.94
CA GLN A 24 -5.02 -2.00 13.25
C GLN A 24 -3.99 -1.33 14.17
N ASN A 25 -3.84 0.00 14.06
CA ASN A 25 -2.88 0.78 14.84
C ASN A 25 -3.51 1.53 16.02
N GLY A 26 -4.80 1.28 16.32
CA GLY A 26 -5.51 1.96 17.41
C GLY A 26 -5.64 3.48 17.21
N LEU A 27 -5.58 3.95 15.96
CA LEU A 27 -5.69 5.35 15.60
C LEU A 27 -7.16 5.73 15.41
N ALA A 28 -7.50 6.97 15.78
CA ALA A 28 -8.84 7.50 15.55
C ALA A 28 -9.19 7.49 14.05
N PRO A 29 -10.41 7.07 13.67
CA PRO A 29 -10.87 7.07 12.29
C PRO A 29 -10.84 8.50 11.71
N LEU A 30 -10.62 8.61 10.40
CA LEU A 30 -10.83 9.88 9.69
C LEU A 30 -12.32 10.09 9.44
N ALA A 31 -12.75 11.35 9.37
CA ALA A 31 -14.11 11.67 8.96
C ALA A 31 -14.32 11.28 7.50
N ASP A 32 -15.56 10.90 7.14
CA ASP A 32 -15.91 10.55 5.76
C ASP A 32 -15.62 11.69 4.77
N SER A 33 -15.75 12.94 5.21
CA SER A 33 -15.40 14.13 4.43
C SER A 33 -13.90 14.20 4.14
N ASP A 34 -13.05 13.89 5.12
CA ASP A 34 -11.59 13.89 4.94
C ASP A 34 -11.18 12.78 3.97
N LEU A 35 -11.79 11.59 4.11
CA LEU A 35 -11.57 10.46 3.21
C LEU A 35 -11.98 10.78 1.77
N ALA A 36 -13.14 11.42 1.56
CA ALA A 36 -13.59 11.85 0.23
C ALA A 36 -12.62 12.87 -0.41
N VAL A 37 -12.09 13.79 0.40
CA VAL A 37 -11.08 14.76 -0.05
C VAL A 37 -9.77 14.04 -0.38
N TRP A 38 -9.33 13.07 0.43
CA TRP A 38 -8.12 12.28 0.16
C TRP A 38 -8.22 11.52 -1.18
N VAL A 39 -9.37 10.91 -1.48
CA VAL A 39 -9.60 10.24 -2.78
C VAL A 39 -9.49 11.24 -3.93
N THR A 40 -10.07 12.43 -3.78
CA THR A 40 -9.98 13.51 -4.78
C THR A 40 -8.54 13.99 -4.99
N VAL A 41 -7.78 14.12 -3.91
CA VAL A 41 -6.37 14.52 -3.97
C VAL A 41 -5.50 13.43 -4.61
N LEU A 42 -5.74 12.15 -4.30
CA LEU A 42 -5.04 11.02 -4.93
C LEU A 42 -5.29 10.99 -6.45
N GLU A 43 -6.53 11.18 -6.89
CA GLU A 43 -6.85 11.29 -8.33
C GLU A 43 -6.06 12.42 -9.01
N ALA A 44 -6.01 13.59 -8.38
CA ALA A 44 -5.26 14.74 -8.90
C ALA A 44 -3.74 14.45 -8.95
N ILE A 45 -3.18 13.84 -7.91
CA ILE A 45 -1.77 13.42 -7.88
C ILE A 45 -1.48 12.45 -9.05
N GLY A 46 -2.35 11.46 -9.28
CA GLY A 46 -2.21 10.55 -10.41
C GLY A 46 -2.21 11.26 -11.78
N THR A 47 -3.04 12.29 -11.92
CA THR A 47 -3.08 13.12 -13.14
C THR A 47 -1.79 13.91 -13.35
N GLU A 48 -1.24 14.49 -12.27
CA GLU A 48 -0.02 15.29 -12.28
C GLU A 48 1.24 14.46 -12.52
N LEU A 49 1.32 13.26 -11.92
CA LEU A 49 2.43 12.33 -12.13
C LEU A 49 2.47 11.79 -13.57
N GLY A 50 1.34 11.81 -14.28
CA GLY A 50 1.21 11.27 -15.63
C GLY A 50 1.53 9.77 -15.70
N THR A 51 1.91 9.30 -16.89
CA THR A 51 2.34 7.91 -17.12
C THR A 51 3.84 7.67 -16.84
N GLY A 52 4.58 8.73 -16.49
CA GLY A 52 6.04 8.71 -16.40
C GLY A 52 6.53 8.38 -15.01
N ALA A 53 6.71 7.08 -14.73
CA ALA A 53 7.59 6.68 -13.63
C ALA A 53 8.98 7.31 -13.81
N GLY A 54 9.66 7.63 -12.70
CA GLY A 54 11.07 7.97 -12.73
C GLY A 54 11.94 6.80 -13.20
N ALA A 55 13.25 7.03 -13.31
CA ALA A 55 14.21 6.01 -13.71
C ALA A 55 14.05 4.74 -12.84
N GLY A 56 13.86 3.58 -13.49
CA GLY A 56 13.69 2.30 -12.81
C GLY A 56 12.29 1.99 -12.31
N GLY A 57 11.28 2.78 -12.69
CA GLY A 57 9.88 2.51 -12.34
C GLY A 57 9.41 3.18 -11.06
N GLU A 58 10.28 3.80 -10.25
CA GLU A 58 9.90 4.50 -8.99
C GLU A 58 9.26 5.86 -9.24
N LEU A 59 8.25 6.21 -8.44
CA LEU A 59 7.79 7.59 -8.37
C LEU A 59 8.92 8.49 -7.81
N PRO A 60 9.16 9.68 -8.39
CA PRO A 60 10.17 10.59 -7.86
C PRO A 60 9.87 10.97 -6.40
N GLU A 61 10.84 10.77 -5.51
CA GLU A 61 10.67 11.06 -4.07
C GLU A 61 10.19 12.50 -3.79
N PRO A 62 10.66 13.56 -4.49
CA PRO A 62 10.10 14.91 -4.32
C PRO A 62 8.60 15.01 -4.64
N ALA A 63 8.13 14.29 -5.67
CA ALA A 63 6.73 14.27 -6.06
C ALA A 63 5.88 13.50 -5.04
N VAL A 64 6.39 12.36 -4.54
CA VAL A 64 5.75 11.60 -3.46
C VAL A 64 5.64 12.45 -2.20
N LYS A 65 6.72 13.14 -1.82
CA LYS A 65 6.73 14.03 -0.66
C LYS A 65 5.69 15.16 -0.81
N ALA A 66 5.66 15.84 -1.96
CA ALA A 66 4.67 16.87 -2.23
C ALA A 66 3.23 16.35 -2.14
N GLY A 67 2.99 15.13 -2.65
CA GLY A 67 1.69 14.47 -2.52
C GLY A 67 1.32 14.14 -1.06
N VAL A 68 2.29 13.69 -0.25
CA VAL A 68 2.08 13.45 1.18
C VAL A 68 1.72 14.75 1.90
N ASP A 69 2.50 15.81 1.68
CA ASP A 69 2.25 17.12 2.29
C ASP A 69 0.85 17.63 1.91
N ARG A 70 0.46 17.47 0.63
CA ARG A 70 -0.86 17.85 0.13
C ARG A 70 -2.00 17.07 0.79
N LEU A 71 -1.87 15.75 0.94
CA LEU A 71 -2.86 14.91 1.63
C LEU A 71 -3.03 15.34 3.09
N LEU A 72 -1.93 15.49 3.82
CA LEU A 72 -1.96 15.86 5.24
C LEU A 72 -2.51 17.27 5.45
N ALA A 73 -2.23 18.21 4.54
CA ALA A 73 -2.75 19.58 4.60
C ALA A 73 -4.28 19.67 4.43
N THR A 74 -4.94 18.61 3.94
CA THR A 74 -6.40 18.59 3.83
C THR A 74 -7.13 18.29 5.14
N LEU A 75 -6.41 17.76 6.14
CA LEU A 75 -7.01 17.38 7.41
C LEU A 75 -7.27 18.61 8.28
N VAL A 76 -8.48 18.68 8.85
CA VAL A 76 -8.86 19.73 9.81
C VAL A 76 -7.98 19.70 11.06
N VAL A 77 -7.70 18.50 11.56
CA VAL A 77 -6.78 18.28 12.69
C VAL A 77 -5.47 17.74 12.14
N PRO A 78 -4.30 18.35 12.46
CA PRO A 78 -3.02 17.81 12.03
C PRO A 78 -2.78 16.38 12.54
N ARG A 79 -2.44 15.47 11.62
CA ARG A 79 -2.13 14.06 11.90
C ARG A 79 -0.79 13.64 11.26
N PRO A 80 0.35 14.19 11.70
CA PRO A 80 1.66 13.92 11.10
C PRO A 80 2.04 12.42 11.13
N GLU A 81 1.50 11.65 12.07
CA GLU A 81 1.69 10.20 12.14
C GLU A 81 1.15 9.45 10.92
N LEU A 82 0.26 10.06 10.12
CA LEU A 82 -0.28 9.45 8.91
C LEU A 82 0.61 9.64 7.67
N ALA A 83 1.78 10.28 7.79
CA ALA A 83 2.68 10.49 6.67
C ALA A 83 3.11 9.17 5.99
N GLY A 84 3.36 8.12 6.78
CA GLY A 84 3.72 6.80 6.26
C GLY A 84 2.57 6.12 5.49
N LEU A 85 1.34 6.25 6.00
CA LEU A 85 0.12 5.80 5.33
C LEU A 85 -0.07 6.53 4.00
N ALA A 86 -0.04 7.87 4.02
CA ALA A 86 -0.20 8.71 2.84
C ALA A 86 0.82 8.36 1.75
N LYS A 87 2.11 8.19 2.13
CA LYS A 87 3.18 7.78 1.21
C LYS A 87 2.85 6.44 0.54
N GLN A 88 2.42 5.46 1.31
CA GLN A 88 2.13 4.13 0.77
C GLN A 88 0.83 4.09 -0.05
N LEU A 89 -0.15 4.96 0.22
CA LEU A 89 -1.35 5.10 -0.63
C LEU A 89 -1.00 5.71 -1.99
N ILE A 90 -0.21 6.80 -2.01
CA ILE A 90 0.26 7.41 -3.26
C ILE A 90 1.00 6.36 -4.11
N LYS A 91 1.91 5.61 -3.49
CA LYS A 91 2.60 4.52 -4.17
C LYS A 91 1.61 3.42 -4.57
N GLY A 92 0.74 2.94 -3.68
CA GLY A 92 -0.23 1.89 -4.00
C GLY A 92 -1.15 2.25 -5.18
N CYS A 93 -1.49 3.54 -5.32
CA CYS A 93 -2.36 4.01 -6.40
C CYS A 93 -1.62 4.31 -7.71
N HIS A 94 -0.37 4.80 -7.66
CA HIS A 94 0.27 5.39 -8.85
C HIS A 94 1.64 4.81 -9.19
N GLN A 95 2.27 4.07 -8.26
CA GLN A 95 3.54 3.39 -8.50
C GLN A 95 3.32 2.27 -9.53
N PRO A 96 4.06 2.30 -10.66
CA PRO A 96 4.10 1.17 -11.57
C PRO A 96 4.67 -0.05 -10.88
N ASP A 97 4.20 -1.21 -11.31
CA ASP A 97 4.68 -2.48 -10.81
C ASP A 97 6.09 -2.73 -11.31
N TYR A 98 6.87 -3.35 -10.43
CA TYR A 98 8.14 -3.91 -10.85
C TYR A 98 7.90 -5.13 -11.73
N PRO A 99 8.75 -5.36 -12.75
CA PRO A 99 8.67 -6.57 -13.56
C PRO A 99 9.02 -7.83 -12.75
N ARG A 100 9.59 -7.68 -11.55
CA ARG A 100 9.97 -8.76 -10.64
C ARG A 100 9.72 -8.36 -9.21
N CYS A 101 9.30 -9.32 -8.38
CA CYS A 101 9.28 -9.11 -6.94
C CYS A 101 10.71 -8.89 -6.44
N ARG A 102 10.91 -7.88 -5.58
CA ARG A 102 12.19 -7.64 -4.91
C ARG A 102 12.49 -8.66 -3.82
N GLU A 103 11.50 -9.50 -3.48
CA GLU A 103 11.61 -10.50 -2.41
C GLU A 103 12.10 -9.92 -1.08
N SER A 104 11.79 -8.65 -0.81
CA SER A 104 12.32 -7.94 0.36
C SER A 104 11.89 -8.53 1.72
N TYR A 105 10.92 -9.45 1.73
CA TYR A 105 10.53 -10.25 2.88
C TYR A 105 11.50 -11.43 3.17
N HIS A 106 12.52 -11.63 2.33
CA HIS A 106 13.65 -12.53 2.55
C HIS A 106 14.92 -11.80 3.03
N GLU A 107 14.95 -10.46 3.02
CA GLU A 107 16.11 -9.69 3.45
C GLU A 107 16.29 -9.81 4.97
N THR A 108 17.27 -10.61 5.40
CA THR A 108 17.59 -10.83 6.82
C THR A 108 18.77 -10.00 7.29
N ASP A 109 18.76 -9.62 8.57
CA ASP A 109 19.94 -9.11 9.25
C ASP A 109 20.97 -10.24 9.55
N ALA A 110 22.08 -9.88 10.22
CA ALA A 110 23.12 -10.83 10.61
C ALA A 110 22.64 -11.93 11.57
N GLY A 111 21.49 -11.74 12.23
CA GLY A 111 20.84 -12.72 13.10
C GLY A 111 19.80 -13.58 12.37
N GLY A 112 19.69 -13.49 11.05
CA GLY A 112 18.71 -14.23 10.27
C GLY A 112 17.28 -13.72 10.40
N ARG A 113 17.08 -12.53 10.99
CA ARG A 113 15.75 -11.94 11.16
C ARG A 113 15.40 -11.02 10.00
N CYS A 114 14.22 -11.22 9.42
CA CYS A 114 13.68 -10.27 8.45
C CYS A 114 12.73 -9.30 9.15
N ARG A 115 13.04 -7.99 9.11
CA ARG A 115 12.15 -6.95 9.66
C ARG A 115 10.76 -6.96 9.04
N ARG A 116 10.63 -7.35 7.77
CA ARG A 116 9.35 -7.47 7.05
C ARG A 116 8.60 -8.77 7.33
N GLN A 117 9.02 -9.49 8.37
CA GLN A 117 8.27 -10.59 8.96
C GLN A 117 7.94 -10.31 10.43
N GLU A 118 8.32 -9.13 10.93
CA GLU A 118 7.99 -8.67 12.28
C GLU A 118 6.61 -8.01 12.25
N LEU A 119 5.71 -8.51 13.10
CA LEU A 119 4.32 -8.06 13.15
C LEU A 119 4.22 -6.53 13.33
N ASP A 120 5.01 -5.95 14.22
CA ASP A 120 4.94 -4.51 14.51
C ASP A 120 5.47 -3.66 13.36
N TYR A 121 6.45 -4.16 12.60
CA TYR A 121 6.94 -3.48 11.41
C TYR A 121 5.88 -3.48 10.31
N ASP A 122 5.22 -4.62 10.07
CA ASP A 122 4.20 -4.73 9.03
C ASP A 122 2.89 -4.06 9.42
N ARG A 123 2.60 -3.91 10.71
CA ARG A 123 1.46 -3.11 11.19
C ARG A 123 1.53 -1.65 10.72
N ALA A 124 2.74 -1.13 10.54
CA ALA A 124 2.98 0.22 10.02
C ALA A 124 2.90 0.30 8.47
N ARG A 125 2.48 -0.77 7.79
CA ARG A 125 2.40 -0.86 6.32
C ARG A 125 0.98 -1.18 5.85
N VAL A 126 0.52 -0.47 4.82
CA VAL A 126 -0.75 -0.83 4.15
C VAL A 126 -0.58 -2.08 3.29
N SER A 127 0.62 -2.33 2.75
CA SER A 127 0.91 -3.49 1.92
C SER A 127 1.34 -4.73 2.72
N GLY A 128 1.37 -4.68 4.05
CA GLY A 128 1.91 -5.78 4.87
C GLY A 128 3.38 -6.10 4.55
N ALA A 129 3.72 -7.40 4.60
CA ALA A 129 5.07 -7.95 4.48
C ALA A 129 5.74 -7.67 3.12
N HIS A 130 4.92 -7.40 2.10
CA HIS A 130 5.42 -7.15 0.76
C HIS A 130 5.77 -5.68 0.50
N CYS A 131 6.50 -5.47 -0.58
CA CYS A 131 6.63 -4.16 -1.18
C CYS A 131 5.26 -3.68 -1.70
N VAL A 132 5.02 -2.37 -1.61
CA VAL A 132 3.80 -1.70 -2.10
C VAL A 132 3.62 -1.91 -3.62
N ASP A 133 4.72 -2.15 -4.33
CA ASP A 133 4.87 -2.34 -5.78
C ASP A 133 5.15 -3.80 -6.17
N CYS A 134 4.94 -4.75 -5.25
CA CYS A 134 5.10 -6.18 -5.53
C CYS A 134 4.14 -6.64 -6.65
N PRO A 135 4.63 -7.23 -7.76
CA PRO A 135 3.78 -7.63 -8.88
C PRO A 135 2.80 -8.76 -8.50
N HIS A 136 3.12 -9.57 -7.50
CA HIS A 136 2.29 -10.69 -7.04
C HIS A 136 0.94 -10.26 -6.45
N TRP A 137 0.78 -8.98 -6.05
CA TRP A 137 -0.52 -8.42 -5.71
C TRP A 137 -1.53 -8.54 -6.85
N ARG A 138 -1.07 -8.58 -8.10
CA ARG A 138 -1.95 -8.65 -9.27
C ARG A 138 -1.85 -9.97 -10.01
N GLU A 139 -0.68 -10.60 -9.99
CA GLU A 139 -0.41 -11.79 -10.80
C GLU A 139 -0.83 -13.09 -10.13
N TRP A 140 -0.75 -13.16 -8.81
CA TRP A 140 -0.99 -14.40 -8.06
C TRP A 140 -2.34 -14.36 -7.36
N THR A 141 -2.95 -15.53 -7.20
CA THR A 141 -4.12 -15.65 -6.31
C THR A 141 -3.72 -15.40 -4.86
N PRO A 142 -4.66 -15.01 -3.98
CA PRO A 142 -4.41 -14.89 -2.54
C PRO A 142 -3.75 -16.14 -1.95
N GLU A 143 -4.23 -17.32 -2.31
CA GLU A 143 -3.77 -18.61 -1.79
C GLU A 143 -2.33 -18.90 -2.22
N THR A 144 -2.00 -18.62 -3.48
CA THR A 144 -0.64 -18.82 -4.02
C THR A 144 0.35 -17.90 -3.31
N HIS A 145 -0.05 -16.65 -3.08
CA HIS A 145 0.79 -15.66 -2.38
C HIS A 145 0.98 -16.01 -0.91
N ALA A 146 -0.11 -16.42 -0.24
CA ALA A 146 -0.07 -16.89 1.14
C ALA A 146 0.81 -18.14 1.29
N ALA A 147 0.70 -19.12 0.39
CA ALA A 147 1.53 -20.33 0.42
C ALA A 147 3.03 -20.01 0.27
N ARG A 148 3.39 -19.10 -0.64
CA ARG A 148 4.78 -18.65 -0.82
C ARG A 148 5.33 -17.99 0.44
N LEU A 149 4.56 -17.09 1.05
CA LEU A 149 4.94 -16.40 2.28
C LEU A 149 5.09 -17.37 3.46
N ALA A 150 4.11 -18.26 3.65
CA ALA A 150 4.13 -19.24 4.72
C ALA A 150 5.38 -20.14 4.66
N ALA A 151 5.81 -20.51 3.45
CA ALA A 151 7.03 -21.30 3.24
C ALA A 151 8.32 -20.52 3.52
N ALA A 152 8.30 -19.19 3.42
CA ALA A 152 9.44 -18.31 3.63
C ALA A 152 9.51 -17.71 5.05
N TRP A 153 8.53 -18.00 5.90
CA TRP A 153 8.40 -17.36 7.20
C TRP A 153 9.37 -17.94 8.22
N SER A 154 10.24 -17.08 8.78
CA SER A 154 11.27 -17.45 9.76
C SER A 154 10.70 -18.05 11.05
N GLY A 155 9.53 -17.56 11.49
CA GLY A 155 8.77 -18.13 12.62
C GLY A 155 7.94 -19.36 12.26
N GLY A 156 8.05 -19.87 11.03
CA GLY A 156 7.24 -20.97 10.50
C GLY A 156 5.85 -20.54 10.01
N ALA A 157 5.21 -21.45 9.26
CA ALA A 157 3.92 -21.20 8.61
C ALA A 157 2.79 -20.83 9.60
N ASP A 158 2.82 -21.36 10.83
CA ASP A 158 1.83 -21.04 11.86
C ASP A 158 1.95 -19.60 12.38
N ALA A 159 3.18 -19.05 12.45
CA ALA A 159 3.37 -17.65 12.81
C ALA A 159 2.80 -16.72 11.73
N PHE A 160 3.01 -17.05 10.46
CA PHE A 160 2.39 -16.34 9.35
C PHE A 160 0.86 -16.40 9.40
N ARG A 161 0.28 -17.60 9.49
CA ARG A 161 -1.18 -17.82 9.45
C ARG A 161 -1.93 -17.06 10.55
N ARG A 162 -1.33 -16.93 11.74
CA ARG A 162 -1.95 -16.22 12.88
C ARG A 162 -2.15 -14.72 12.66
N HIS A 163 -1.41 -14.13 11.72
CA HIS A 163 -1.47 -12.70 11.42
C HIS A 163 -1.50 -12.44 9.89
N GLN A 164 -2.08 -13.38 9.15
CA GLN A 164 -2.10 -13.34 7.69
C GLN A 164 -2.76 -12.05 7.17
N GLU A 165 -3.76 -11.54 7.87
CA GLU A 165 -4.46 -10.30 7.54
C GLU A 165 -3.56 -9.05 7.60
N VAL A 166 -2.50 -9.08 8.42
CA VAL A 166 -1.51 -8.01 8.51
C VAL A 166 -0.46 -8.17 7.42
N PHE A 167 0.01 -9.40 7.20
CA PHE A 167 1.11 -9.69 6.27
C PHE A 167 0.68 -9.69 4.81
N LEU A 168 -0.56 -10.11 4.54
CA LEU A 168 -1.15 -10.23 3.21
C LEU A 168 -2.56 -9.62 3.18
N PRO A 169 -2.70 -8.28 3.34
CA PRO A 169 -4.00 -7.65 3.37
C PRO A 169 -4.72 -7.67 2.02
N GLU A 170 -5.92 -8.26 1.99
CA GLU A 170 -6.72 -8.40 0.77
C GLU A 170 -7.28 -7.07 0.26
N ASP A 171 -7.52 -6.10 1.13
CA ASP A 171 -7.96 -4.75 0.72
C ASP A 171 -6.92 -4.03 -0.14
N PHE A 172 -5.64 -4.17 0.21
CA PHE A 172 -4.53 -3.60 -0.55
C PHE A 172 -4.38 -4.33 -1.89
N ARG A 173 -4.60 -5.65 -1.92
CA ARG A 173 -4.68 -6.41 -3.18
C ARG A 173 -5.77 -5.86 -4.09
N ALA A 174 -6.98 -5.66 -3.56
CA ALA A 174 -8.11 -5.12 -4.30
C ALA A 174 -7.77 -3.73 -4.88
N LEU A 175 -7.17 -2.86 -4.06
CA LEU A 175 -6.66 -1.55 -4.51
C LEU A 175 -5.70 -1.69 -5.70
N ARG A 176 -4.71 -2.57 -5.62
CA ARG A 176 -3.71 -2.80 -6.69
C ARG A 176 -4.31 -3.35 -7.98
N LEU A 177 -5.38 -4.16 -7.90
CA LEU A 177 -6.09 -4.66 -9.08
C LEU A 177 -6.88 -3.54 -9.78
N LEU A 178 -7.41 -2.58 -9.02
CA LEU A 178 -8.16 -1.44 -9.54
C LEU A 178 -7.27 -0.36 -10.17
N THR A 179 -6.04 -0.19 -9.69
CA THR A 179 -5.10 0.84 -10.16
C THR A 179 -4.24 0.41 -11.34
N ARG A 180 -4.48 -0.79 -11.90
CA ARG A 180 -3.80 -1.31 -13.09
C ARG A 180 -4.06 -0.42 -14.31
N PRO A 181 -3.01 0.03 -15.03
CA PRO A 181 -3.17 0.53 -16.39
C PRO A 181 -3.75 -0.58 -17.26
N ARG A 182 -4.91 -0.36 -17.88
CA ARG A 182 -5.46 -1.32 -18.85
C ARG A 182 -4.53 -1.37 -20.06
N ALA A 183 -4.20 -2.60 -20.48
CA ALA A 183 -3.51 -2.86 -21.74
C ALA A 183 -4.38 -2.42 -22.93
#